data_AF-A0AAY4C4R0-F1
#
_entry.id   AF-A0AAY4C4R0-F1
#
_cell.length_a   1.000
_cell.length_b   1.000
_cell.length_c   1.000
_cell.angle_alpha   90.00
_cell.angle_beta   90.00
_cell.angle_gamma   90.00
#
_symmetry.space_group_name_H-M   'P 1'
#
loop_
_entity.id
_entity.type
_entity.pdbx_description
1 polymer ?
#
loop_
_entity_poly.entity_id
_entity_poly.type
_entity_poly.pdbx_seq_one_letter_code
_entity_poly.pdbx_strand_id
1 'polypeptide(L)'
;MFDGYDSYSEDSSSSSSSEESDEEVSSLPSTLPIIKTNGQVYTYPDGKTGMATCEMCGMVGVRDAFYSKTKRFCSVSCSRSYSSNSKKASILARLQGKPPTKKAKVLQKQPLMAKLAAYAQYQAHQQSQVKKAAVPVEGFDWGNYIGNGEMVGAPVSCFKHVPMGMSWGDIAEGVRIEVPNSDSSLPMKVYWVANIIKLAGFKALLRYEGFESDAGQDFWCNLCNADIHPVGWCASGCKPLVPPESIQHKVSNWKAFLVKRLTGSKTLPIDFAVKVQQSMQFPFKKLMRVEVVDKTHLCRTRVALVEQVIGGRLRLVYEESEDGSDDFWCHMFSPLIHNIGWSRSIGHRFKRSDATKKHEGQVDAPGQLFAKVKDVDQSGEWFKEGMKLEAIDPLNLSAICVATVRKVLADGYLMIGIDGSEAADGSDWFCYHSTSPSIFPVGFCEINSIELTPPRGSGWTASHLTSILCSLLLIKVRDFLFPSSGNLELPT
;
A
#
# COMPACT_ATOMS: atom_id res chain seq x y z
N MET A 1 -23.69 -74.27 -34.52
CA MET A 1 -24.29 -74.79 -35.76
C MET A 1 -24.19 -73.71 -36.81
N PHE A 2 -23.47 -74.05 -37.87
CA PHE A 2 -23.35 -73.40 -39.17
C PHE A 2 -22.57 -72.08 -39.32
N ASP A 3 -21.38 -72.29 -39.90
CA ASP A 3 -20.42 -71.42 -40.56
C ASP A 3 -20.94 -70.61 -41.76
N GLY A 4 -20.10 -69.66 -42.20
CA GLY A 4 -19.94 -69.29 -43.62
C GLY A 4 -19.98 -67.77 -43.86
N TYR A 5 -19.16 -67.16 -44.70
CA TYR A 5 -17.95 -67.52 -45.47
C TYR A 5 -17.44 -66.19 -46.07
N ASP A 6 -16.15 -66.14 -46.42
CA ASP A 6 -15.39 -65.02 -46.99
C ASP A 6 -16.00 -64.38 -48.26
N SER A 7 -15.67 -63.09 -48.53
CA SER A 7 -14.62 -62.73 -49.51
C SER A 7 -14.77 -61.31 -50.13
N TYR A 8 -13.62 -60.60 -50.15
CA TYR A 8 -13.08 -59.60 -51.10
C TYR A 8 -13.97 -58.90 -52.16
N SER A 9 -13.82 -57.57 -52.28
CA SER A 9 -13.31 -56.87 -53.49
C SER A 9 -13.16 -55.35 -53.29
N GLU A 10 -12.09 -54.81 -53.87
CA GLU A 10 -11.62 -53.42 -53.83
C GLU A 10 -12.29 -52.51 -54.89
N ASP A 11 -12.09 -51.20 -54.66
CA ASP A 11 -12.01 -50.07 -55.60
C ASP A 11 -13.25 -49.53 -56.34
N SER A 12 -13.60 -48.27 -56.06
CA SER A 12 -13.29 -47.12 -56.94
C SER A 12 -13.94 -45.81 -56.47
N SER A 13 -13.09 -44.86 -56.08
CA SER A 13 -13.15 -43.39 -56.30
C SER A 13 -14.49 -42.64 -56.31
N SER A 14 -14.65 -41.68 -55.39
CA SER A 14 -14.79 -40.25 -55.75
C SER A 14 -14.65 -39.35 -54.52
N SER A 15 -13.94 -38.25 -54.75
CA SER A 15 -13.37 -37.31 -53.79
C SER A 15 -14.38 -36.31 -53.22
N SER A 16 -14.19 -35.88 -51.97
CA SER A 16 -14.26 -34.47 -51.59
C SER A 16 -13.53 -34.22 -50.27
N SER A 17 -12.56 -33.31 -50.35
CA SER A 17 -11.80 -32.64 -49.28
C SER A 17 -12.69 -32.15 -48.12
N SER A 18 -12.21 -32.01 -46.88
CA SER A 18 -11.16 -31.05 -46.50
C SER A 18 -10.62 -31.34 -45.08
N GLU A 19 -9.37 -30.94 -44.89
CA GLU A 19 -8.47 -31.19 -43.78
C GLU A 19 -8.83 -30.41 -42.50
N GLU A 20 -8.80 -31.06 -41.32
CA GLU A 20 -8.47 -30.43 -40.04
C GLU A 20 -7.43 -31.32 -39.34
N SER A 21 -6.29 -30.71 -39.01
CA SER A 21 -5.12 -31.33 -38.42
C SER A 21 -5.12 -31.18 -36.91
N ASP A 22 -4.68 -32.25 -36.23
CA ASP A 22 -4.53 -32.40 -34.79
C ASP A 22 -3.54 -31.40 -34.18
N GLU A 23 -3.89 -30.84 -33.00
CA GLU A 23 -2.90 -30.39 -32.02
C GLU A 23 -3.19 -30.98 -30.63
N GLU A 24 -2.10 -31.40 -29.99
CA GLU A 24 -1.98 -32.29 -28.84
C GLU A 24 -2.59 -31.75 -27.53
N VAL A 25 -3.31 -32.63 -26.82
CA VAL A 25 -3.72 -32.43 -25.42
C VAL A 25 -2.53 -32.72 -24.51
N SER A 26 -1.92 -31.66 -23.94
CA SER A 26 -0.94 -31.79 -22.86
C SER A 26 -1.64 -31.94 -21.51
N SER A 27 -1.22 -32.96 -20.75
CA SER A 27 -1.75 -33.40 -19.47
C SER A 27 -1.59 -32.38 -18.34
N LEU A 28 -2.69 -32.04 -17.67
CA LEU A 28 -2.72 -31.25 -16.42
C LEU A 28 -2.11 -32.04 -15.24
N PRO A 29 -1.31 -31.42 -14.35
CA PRO A 29 -0.92 -32.06 -13.10
C PRO A 29 -2.12 -32.12 -12.14
N SER A 30 -2.49 -33.33 -11.77
CA SER A 30 -3.47 -33.67 -10.74
C SER A 30 -2.84 -33.47 -9.36
N THR A 31 -3.14 -32.35 -8.71
CA THR A 31 -3.30 -32.19 -7.24
C THR A 31 -3.49 -30.70 -6.89
N LEU A 32 -4.73 -30.30 -6.56
CA LEU A 32 -5.03 -28.99 -5.99
C LEU A 32 -4.70 -28.98 -4.48
N PRO A 33 -4.22 -27.87 -3.92
CA PRO A 33 -3.90 -27.78 -2.50
C PRO A 33 -5.16 -27.89 -1.63
N ILE A 34 -5.15 -28.89 -0.74
CA ILE A 34 -6.16 -29.12 0.29
C ILE A 34 -5.87 -28.16 1.45
N ILE A 35 -6.77 -27.20 1.72
CA ILE A 35 -6.70 -26.36 2.92
C ILE A 35 -7.51 -27.05 4.03
N LYS A 36 -6.88 -27.32 5.18
CA LYS A 36 -7.56 -27.81 6.39
C LYS A 36 -7.87 -26.63 7.31
N THR A 37 -9.14 -26.29 7.48
CA THR A 37 -9.63 -25.43 8.57
C THR A 37 -10.83 -26.12 9.24
N ASN A 38 -10.83 -26.20 10.58
CA ASN A 38 -11.92 -26.73 11.42
C ASN A 38 -12.48 -28.12 11.05
N GLY A 39 -11.66 -29.05 10.54
CA GLY A 39 -12.09 -30.42 10.26
C GLY A 39 -13.13 -30.58 9.14
N GLN A 40 -13.45 -29.52 8.40
CA GLN A 40 -14.29 -29.60 7.21
C GLN A 40 -13.44 -29.47 5.94
N VAL A 41 -13.56 -30.47 5.07
CA VAL A 41 -12.90 -30.54 3.77
C VAL A 41 -13.68 -29.67 2.79
N TYR A 42 -13.09 -28.55 2.34
CA TYR A 42 -13.62 -27.79 1.21
C TYR A 42 -12.96 -28.28 -0.07
N THR A 43 -13.62 -29.21 -0.78
CA THR A 43 -13.32 -29.48 -2.18
C THR A 43 -14.00 -28.41 -3.03
N TYR A 44 -13.22 -27.66 -3.80
CA TYR A 44 -13.75 -26.73 -4.81
C TYR A 44 -14.35 -27.53 -5.97
N PRO A 45 -15.66 -27.47 -6.25
CA PRO A 45 -16.23 -28.02 -7.46
C PRO A 45 -16.45 -26.86 -8.44
N ASP A 46 -15.49 -26.64 -9.34
CA ASP A 46 -15.60 -25.71 -10.48
C ASP A 46 -15.79 -24.22 -10.09
N GLY A 47 -15.01 -23.34 -10.75
CA GLY A 47 -14.89 -21.90 -10.52
C GLY A 47 -16.14 -21.02 -10.66
N LYS A 48 -17.36 -21.54 -10.55
CA LYS A 48 -18.61 -20.76 -10.53
C LYS A 48 -19.56 -21.06 -9.37
N THR A 49 -19.41 -22.16 -8.63
CA THR A 49 -20.48 -22.62 -7.70
C THR A 49 -20.39 -22.07 -6.27
N GLY A 50 -19.29 -21.40 -5.89
CA GLY A 50 -19.03 -20.94 -4.50
C GLY A 50 -19.04 -19.43 -4.25
N MET A 51 -19.29 -18.58 -5.27
CA MET A 51 -19.20 -17.11 -5.15
C MET A 51 -20.55 -16.44 -5.45
N ALA A 52 -20.91 -15.44 -4.67
CA ALA A 52 -22.12 -14.65 -4.87
C ALA A 52 -21.79 -13.18 -5.19
N THR A 53 -22.72 -12.49 -5.84
CA THR A 53 -22.61 -11.06 -6.17
C THR A 53 -23.80 -10.33 -5.62
N CYS A 54 -23.57 -9.25 -4.89
CA CYS A 54 -24.63 -8.52 -4.26
C CYS A 54 -25.35 -7.69 -5.31
N GLU A 55 -26.64 -7.94 -5.47
CA GLU A 55 -27.46 -7.24 -6.48
C GLU A 55 -27.69 -5.75 -6.17
N MET A 56 -27.30 -5.27 -4.98
CA MET A 56 -27.35 -3.85 -4.64
C MET A 56 -26.06 -3.10 -4.87
N CYS A 57 -24.96 -3.59 -4.28
CA CYS A 57 -23.71 -2.86 -4.24
C CYS A 57 -22.64 -3.43 -5.18
N GLY A 58 -22.95 -4.51 -5.91
CA GLY A 58 -22.03 -5.17 -6.85
C GLY A 58 -20.88 -5.95 -6.18
N MET A 59 -20.84 -6.01 -4.85
CA MET A 59 -19.80 -6.70 -4.08
C MET A 59 -19.80 -8.20 -4.37
N VAL A 60 -18.62 -8.78 -4.59
CA VAL A 60 -18.44 -10.24 -4.72
C VAL A 60 -17.74 -10.79 -3.49
N GLY A 61 -18.14 -11.98 -3.08
CA GLY A 61 -17.44 -12.76 -2.06
C GLY A 61 -17.96 -14.20 -2.01
N VAL A 62 -17.44 -14.97 -1.07
CA VAL A 62 -17.85 -16.36 -0.83
C VAL A 62 -19.36 -16.42 -0.57
N ARG A 63 -20.06 -17.29 -1.31
CA ARG A 63 -21.54 -17.39 -1.29
C ARG A 63 -22.07 -17.68 0.11
N ASP A 64 -21.36 -18.45 0.92
CA ASP A 64 -21.82 -18.77 2.28
C ASP A 64 -21.76 -17.57 3.23
N ALA A 65 -20.88 -16.61 2.97
CA ALA A 65 -20.78 -15.35 3.69
C ALA A 65 -21.87 -14.32 3.29
N PHE A 66 -22.71 -14.63 2.30
CA PHE A 66 -23.79 -13.73 1.88
C PHE A 66 -25.02 -13.87 2.77
N TYR A 67 -25.71 -12.75 2.96
CA TYR A 67 -26.93 -12.63 3.72
C TYR A 67 -28.14 -13.24 2.98
N SER A 68 -29.09 -13.81 3.75
CA SER A 68 -30.35 -14.48 3.35
C SER A 68 -30.23 -15.93 2.85
N LYS A 69 -31.35 -16.70 2.90
CA LYS A 69 -31.43 -18.09 2.37
C LYS A 69 -31.11 -18.19 0.87
N THR A 70 -31.33 -17.11 0.11
CA THR A 70 -31.08 -17.05 -1.33
C THR A 70 -29.68 -16.54 -1.68
N LYS A 71 -28.89 -16.09 -0.69
CA LYS A 71 -27.50 -15.62 -0.86
C LYS A 71 -27.31 -14.52 -1.91
N ARG A 72 -28.35 -13.69 -2.14
CA ARG A 72 -28.37 -12.61 -3.17
C ARG A 72 -27.78 -11.27 -2.70
N PHE A 73 -27.60 -11.08 -1.39
CA PHE A 73 -27.18 -9.80 -0.82
C PHE A 73 -26.01 -9.99 0.14
N CYS A 74 -25.04 -9.07 0.15
CA CYS A 74 -23.90 -9.16 1.06
C CYS A 74 -24.26 -8.79 2.52
N SER A 75 -25.41 -8.16 2.75
CA SER A 75 -25.86 -7.73 4.09
C SER A 75 -27.38 -7.57 4.18
N VAL A 76 -27.89 -7.50 5.42
CA VAL A 76 -29.28 -7.12 5.74
C VAL A 76 -29.64 -5.79 5.09
N SER A 77 -28.72 -4.82 5.19
CA SER A 77 -28.90 -3.47 4.65
C SER A 77 -29.03 -3.49 3.13
N CYS A 78 -28.18 -4.23 2.42
CA CYS A 78 -28.32 -4.40 0.97
C CYS A 78 -29.64 -5.07 0.60
N SER A 79 -30.07 -6.10 1.33
CA SER A 79 -31.38 -6.73 1.07
C SER A 79 -32.55 -5.74 1.26
N ARG A 80 -32.55 -4.98 2.36
CA ARG A 80 -33.59 -3.98 2.65
C ARG A 80 -33.58 -2.83 1.64
N SER A 81 -32.39 -2.35 1.26
CA SER A 81 -32.22 -1.30 0.25
C SER A 81 -32.67 -1.76 -1.15
N TYR A 82 -32.47 -3.04 -1.49
CA TYR A 82 -33.00 -3.60 -2.75
C TYR A 82 -34.52 -3.61 -2.77
N SER A 83 -35.15 -4.07 -1.70
CA SER A 83 -36.61 -4.10 -1.59
C SER A 83 -37.24 -2.72 -1.56
N SER A 84 -36.59 -1.72 -0.93
CA SER A 84 -37.11 -0.35 -0.91
C SER A 84 -36.94 0.33 -2.27
N ASN A 85 -35.83 0.09 -2.98
CA ASN A 85 -35.62 0.66 -4.30
C ASN A 85 -36.52 0.00 -5.36
N SER A 86 -36.79 -1.30 -5.25
CA SER A 86 -37.75 -1.97 -6.14
C SER A 86 -39.18 -1.45 -5.96
N LYS A 87 -39.60 -1.15 -4.71
CA LYS A 87 -40.89 -0.50 -4.42
C LYS A 87 -40.95 0.92 -4.98
N LYS A 88 -39.90 1.72 -4.80
CA LYS A 88 -39.83 3.08 -5.33
C LYS A 88 -39.87 3.11 -6.86
N ALA A 89 -39.14 2.21 -7.53
CA ALA A 89 -39.17 2.05 -8.98
C ALA A 89 -40.54 1.56 -9.48
N SER A 90 -41.20 0.65 -8.74
CA SER A 90 -42.54 0.17 -9.10
C SER A 90 -43.62 1.25 -8.96
N ILE A 91 -43.53 2.11 -7.93
CA ILE A 91 -44.44 3.26 -7.75
C ILE A 91 -44.20 4.31 -8.84
N LEU A 92 -42.94 4.64 -9.15
CA LEU A 92 -42.59 5.55 -10.25
C LEU A 92 -43.09 5.04 -11.62
N ALA A 93 -42.99 3.73 -11.88
CA ALA A 93 -43.50 3.14 -13.12
C ALA A 93 -45.03 3.22 -13.22
N ARG A 94 -45.77 3.05 -12.11
CA ARG A 94 -47.23 3.21 -12.06
C ARG A 94 -47.68 4.65 -12.26
N LEU A 95 -46.95 5.62 -11.69
CA LEU A 95 -47.24 7.05 -11.88
C LEU A 95 -46.96 7.52 -13.32
N GLN A 96 -46.10 6.82 -14.06
CA GLN A 96 -45.76 7.11 -15.46
C GLN A 96 -46.56 6.26 -16.48
N GLY A 97 -47.56 5.49 -16.04
CA GLY A 97 -48.45 4.73 -16.91
C GLY A 97 -47.82 3.57 -17.68
N LYS A 98 -46.64 3.08 -17.29
CA LYS A 98 -45.94 1.97 -17.97
C LYS A 98 -46.11 0.65 -17.20
N PRO A 99 -46.35 -0.50 -17.88
CA PRO A 99 -46.46 -1.79 -17.20
C PRO A 99 -45.13 -2.20 -16.54
N PRO A 100 -45.16 -2.86 -15.36
CA PRO A 100 -43.95 -3.18 -14.62
C PRO A 100 -43.15 -4.28 -15.32
N THR A 101 -41.93 -3.97 -15.77
CA THR A 101 -40.97 -4.97 -16.25
C THR A 101 -40.16 -5.56 -15.10
N LYS A 102 -39.81 -6.85 -15.19
CA LYS A 102 -39.11 -7.64 -14.15
C LYS A 102 -37.65 -7.20 -13.85
N LYS A 103 -37.17 -6.07 -14.37
CA LYS A 103 -35.80 -5.57 -14.12
C LYS A 103 -35.83 -4.05 -13.89
N ALA A 104 -36.13 -3.63 -12.66
CA ALA A 104 -36.01 -2.24 -12.25
C ALA A 104 -34.53 -1.86 -12.08
N LYS A 105 -34.04 -0.85 -12.82
CA LYS A 105 -32.74 -0.22 -12.54
C LYS A 105 -32.84 0.59 -11.24
N VAL A 106 -31.96 0.26 -10.30
CA VAL A 106 -31.84 0.82 -8.94
C VAL A 106 -31.33 2.25 -9.02
N LEU A 107 -32.12 3.21 -8.52
CA LEU A 107 -31.72 4.61 -8.38
C LEU A 107 -30.73 4.73 -7.21
N GLN A 108 -29.45 5.02 -7.46
CA GLN A 108 -28.43 5.18 -6.41
C GLN A 108 -28.82 6.33 -5.47
N LYS A 109 -28.78 6.09 -4.16
CA LYS A 109 -28.92 7.13 -3.12
C LYS A 109 -27.54 7.46 -2.56
N GLN A 110 -27.35 8.75 -2.24
CA GLN A 110 -26.07 9.38 -1.92
C GLN A 110 -25.16 8.56 -0.99
N PRO A 111 -23.86 8.37 -1.35
CA PRO A 111 -22.90 7.64 -0.53
C PRO A 111 -22.37 8.50 0.62
N LEU A 112 -21.45 7.90 1.38
CA LEU A 112 -20.50 8.41 2.39
C LEU A 112 -19.88 9.82 2.18
N MET A 113 -20.26 10.55 1.12
CA MET A 113 -19.99 11.96 0.89
C MET A 113 -20.37 12.85 2.07
N ALA A 114 -21.43 12.55 2.83
CA ALA A 114 -21.82 13.38 3.98
C ALA A 114 -20.85 13.27 5.18
N LYS A 115 -20.25 12.10 5.40
CA LYS A 115 -19.24 11.89 6.46
C LYS A 115 -17.86 12.41 6.03
N LEU A 116 -17.48 12.22 4.77
CA LEU A 116 -16.26 12.79 4.19
C LEU A 116 -16.33 14.32 4.07
N ALA A 117 -17.51 14.89 3.76
CA ALA A 117 -17.73 16.33 3.77
C ALA A 117 -17.63 16.92 5.18
N ALA A 118 -18.12 16.23 6.22
CA ALA A 118 -17.95 16.67 7.61
C ALA A 118 -16.46 16.68 8.02
N TYR A 119 -15.66 15.72 7.56
CA TYR A 119 -14.22 15.69 7.80
C TYR A 119 -13.46 16.75 6.99
N ALA A 120 -13.84 16.97 5.73
CA ALA A 120 -13.30 18.03 4.88
C ALA A 120 -13.66 19.43 5.40
N GLN A 121 -14.86 19.62 5.96
CA GLN A 121 -15.28 20.86 6.61
C GLN A 121 -14.49 21.12 7.90
N TYR A 122 -14.17 20.07 8.68
CA TYR A 122 -13.30 20.19 9.87
C TYR A 122 -11.87 20.62 9.50
N GLN A 123 -11.30 20.09 8.42
CA GLN A 123 -9.99 20.52 7.91
C GLN A 123 -10.02 21.95 7.33
N ALA A 124 -11.09 22.32 6.63
CA ALA A 124 -11.26 23.67 6.08
C ALA A 124 -11.42 24.75 7.18
N HIS A 125 -11.99 24.39 8.33
CA HIS A 125 -12.14 25.31 9.47
C HIS A 125 -10.83 25.64 10.18
N GLN A 126 -9.78 24.82 10.02
CA GLN A 126 -8.42 25.15 10.49
C GLN A 126 -7.65 26.06 9.52
N GLN A 127 -7.99 26.04 8.23
CA GLN A 127 -7.32 26.87 7.20
C GLN A 127 -7.96 28.25 7.00
N SER A 128 -9.12 28.53 7.58
CA SER A 128 -9.90 29.75 7.33
C SER A 128 -9.51 30.98 8.17
N GLN A 129 -8.50 30.90 9.03
CA GLN A 129 -8.02 32.08 9.81
C GLN A 129 -6.85 32.87 9.20
N VAL A 130 -6.29 32.50 8.04
CA VAL A 130 -5.25 33.33 7.39
C VAL A 130 -5.42 33.38 5.87
N LYS A 131 -6.29 34.30 5.40
CA LYS A 131 -6.25 34.75 3.99
C LYS A 131 -5.41 36.01 3.88
N LYS A 132 -4.11 35.85 3.61
CA LYS A 132 -3.28 36.89 2.98
C LYS A 132 -3.03 36.53 1.53
N ALA A 133 -2.92 37.56 0.69
CA ALA A 133 -2.74 37.49 -0.75
C ALA A 133 -1.62 36.51 -1.15
N ALA A 134 -1.83 35.78 -2.25
CA ALA A 134 -0.86 34.83 -2.80
C ALA A 134 0.40 35.55 -3.29
N VAL A 135 1.37 35.67 -2.41
CA VAL A 135 2.80 35.86 -2.76
C VAL A 135 3.22 34.62 -3.57
N PRO A 136 4.05 34.73 -4.62
CA PRO A 136 4.64 33.56 -5.25
C PRO A 136 5.31 32.75 -4.14
N VAL A 137 4.81 31.55 -3.87
CA VAL A 137 5.38 30.70 -2.83
C VAL A 137 6.73 30.25 -3.38
N GLU A 138 7.81 30.92 -2.99
CA GLU A 138 9.14 30.34 -3.07
C GLU A 138 9.04 28.95 -2.44
N GLY A 139 9.41 27.91 -3.20
CA GLY A 139 9.35 26.54 -2.73
C GLY A 139 10.10 26.42 -1.40
N PHE A 140 9.57 25.62 -0.47
CA PHE A 140 10.23 25.39 0.81
C PHE A 140 11.66 24.85 0.61
N ASP A 141 12.66 25.53 1.15
CA ASP A 141 14.05 25.09 1.10
C ASP A 141 14.53 24.54 2.47
N TRP A 142 14.86 23.26 2.47
CA TRP A 142 15.35 22.55 3.65
C TRP A 142 16.69 23.10 4.17
N GLY A 143 17.56 23.58 3.30
CA GLY A 143 18.87 24.10 3.70
C GLY A 143 18.73 25.35 4.56
N ASN A 144 17.88 26.29 4.11
CA ASN A 144 17.56 27.50 4.85
C ASN A 144 16.80 27.18 6.14
N TYR A 145 15.86 26.23 6.10
CA TYR A 145 15.07 25.86 7.27
C TYR A 145 15.92 25.21 8.38
N ILE A 146 16.79 24.27 8.02
CA ILE A 146 17.68 23.60 8.97
C ILE A 146 18.80 24.56 9.40
N GLY A 147 19.30 25.36 8.47
CA GLY A 147 20.39 26.29 8.66
C GLY A 147 21.65 25.63 9.24
N ASN A 148 22.49 26.45 9.85
CA ASN A 148 23.74 26.00 10.45
C ASN A 148 23.59 25.67 11.96
N GLY A 149 22.34 25.63 12.47
CA GLY A 149 22.03 25.42 13.89
C GLY A 149 22.01 23.94 14.31
N GLU A 150 21.38 23.64 15.45
CA GLU A 150 21.35 22.30 16.04
C GLU A 150 20.31 21.34 15.42
N MET A 151 19.46 21.82 14.51
CA MET A 151 18.46 20.95 13.87
C MET A 151 19.14 19.86 13.05
N VAL A 152 18.77 18.61 13.28
CA VAL A 152 19.33 17.44 12.58
C VAL A 152 18.24 16.78 11.75
N GLY A 153 18.54 16.49 10.48
CA GLY A 153 17.67 15.70 9.63
C GLY A 153 17.86 14.21 9.92
N ALA A 154 16.76 13.44 9.95
CA ALA A 154 16.86 11.98 10.07
C ALA A 154 17.75 11.40 8.95
N PRO A 155 18.75 10.55 9.27
CA PRO A 155 19.64 9.97 8.28
C PRO A 155 18.88 9.13 7.24
N VAL A 156 19.39 9.10 6.00
CA VAL A 156 18.80 8.30 4.90
C VAL A 156 18.70 6.82 5.26
N SER A 157 19.68 6.29 6.01
CA SER A 157 19.74 4.90 6.46
C SER A 157 18.57 4.49 7.37
N CYS A 158 17.86 5.44 7.99
CA CYS A 158 16.63 5.14 8.74
C CYS A 158 15.47 4.73 7.82
N PHE A 159 15.55 5.04 6.52
CA PHE A 159 14.47 4.84 5.55
C PHE A 159 14.84 3.75 4.53
N LYS A 160 14.62 2.48 4.87
CA LYS A 160 14.99 1.35 4.00
C LYS A 160 14.34 1.35 2.60
N HIS A 161 13.23 2.06 2.45
CA HIS A 161 12.41 2.08 1.24
C HIS A 161 12.78 3.19 0.24
N VAL A 162 13.62 4.16 0.64
CA VAL A 162 13.98 5.29 -0.23
C VAL A 162 15.23 4.98 -1.07
N PRO A 163 15.46 5.72 -2.17
CA PRO A 163 16.71 5.63 -2.93
C PRO A 163 17.93 5.73 -2.02
N MET A 164 18.94 4.91 -2.27
CA MET A 164 20.15 4.81 -1.43
C MET A 164 19.95 4.42 0.05
N GLY A 165 18.74 4.09 0.50
CA GLY A 165 18.45 3.73 1.91
C GLY A 165 19.32 2.61 2.48
N MET A 166 19.73 1.66 1.64
CA MET A 166 20.59 0.53 2.01
C MET A 166 22.08 0.73 1.68
N SER A 167 22.44 1.87 1.08
CA SER A 167 23.78 2.15 0.52
C SER A 167 24.34 3.50 1.01
N TRP A 168 23.92 3.96 2.19
CA TRP A 168 24.30 5.26 2.76
C TRP A 168 25.44 5.18 3.80
N GLY A 169 25.94 3.97 4.12
CA GLY A 169 26.89 3.75 5.22
C GLY A 169 28.24 4.44 5.06
N ASP A 170 28.66 4.73 3.82
CA ASP A 170 29.93 5.40 3.52
C ASP A 170 29.85 6.93 3.56
N ILE A 171 28.64 7.50 3.74
CA ILE A 171 28.39 8.94 3.73
C ILE A 171 28.44 9.47 5.16
N ALA A 172 29.37 10.40 5.42
CA ALA A 172 29.57 10.99 6.74
C ALA A 172 30.10 12.43 6.63
N GLU A 173 30.01 13.17 7.73
CA GLU A 173 30.70 14.46 7.88
C GLU A 173 32.22 14.26 7.77
N GLY A 174 32.92 15.24 7.20
CA GLY A 174 34.36 15.14 6.91
C GLY A 174 34.71 14.45 5.59
N VAL A 175 33.74 13.84 4.90
CA VAL A 175 33.93 13.30 3.55
C VAL A 175 34.14 14.45 2.56
N ARG A 176 35.13 14.28 1.68
CA ARG A 176 35.48 15.25 0.66
C ARG A 176 34.95 14.83 -0.70
N ILE A 177 34.46 15.79 -1.47
CA ILE A 177 33.80 15.58 -2.75
C ILE A 177 34.19 16.66 -3.75
N GLU A 178 34.11 16.34 -5.04
CA GLU A 178 34.20 17.31 -6.12
C GLU A 178 32.79 17.78 -6.49
N VAL A 179 32.59 19.10 -6.49
CA VAL A 179 31.29 19.73 -6.74
C VAL A 179 31.47 20.96 -7.63
N PRO A 180 30.42 21.43 -8.33
CA PRO A 180 30.49 22.64 -9.13
C PRO A 180 30.98 23.82 -8.29
N ASN A 181 31.93 24.58 -8.83
CA ASN A 181 32.38 25.82 -8.23
C ASN A 181 31.49 26.97 -8.71
N SER A 182 30.61 27.46 -7.83
CA SER A 182 29.73 28.60 -8.11
C SER A 182 30.42 29.96 -7.93
N ASP A 183 31.57 29.99 -7.25
CA ASP A 183 32.41 31.18 -7.04
C ASP A 183 33.51 31.23 -8.12
N SER A 184 33.06 31.27 -9.38
CA SER A 184 33.91 31.36 -10.56
C SER A 184 33.18 32.14 -11.66
N SER A 185 33.85 33.15 -12.23
CA SER A 185 33.36 33.95 -13.37
C SER A 185 33.57 33.27 -14.72
N LEU A 186 34.22 32.10 -14.75
CA LEU A 186 34.43 31.36 -15.99
C LEU A 186 33.09 30.96 -16.64
N PRO A 187 32.96 31.07 -17.97
CA PRO A 187 31.71 30.76 -18.69
C PRO A 187 31.39 29.27 -18.74
N MET A 188 32.34 28.41 -18.37
CA MET A 188 32.18 26.95 -18.36
C MET A 188 32.03 26.44 -16.93
N LYS A 189 31.31 25.32 -16.79
CA LYS A 189 31.16 24.64 -15.51
C LYS A 189 32.49 24.04 -15.07
N VAL A 190 33.02 24.59 -13.98
CA VAL A 190 34.24 24.13 -13.32
C VAL A 190 33.92 23.57 -11.94
N TYR A 191 34.86 22.82 -11.37
CA TYR A 191 34.66 22.09 -10.13
C TYR A 191 35.73 22.46 -9.11
N TRP A 192 35.38 22.32 -7.84
CA TRP A 192 36.33 22.41 -6.73
C TRP A 192 36.02 21.35 -5.68
N VAL A 193 36.97 21.14 -4.78
CA VAL A 193 36.80 20.21 -3.65
C VAL A 193 36.03 20.91 -2.54
N ALA A 194 35.02 20.24 -2.02
CA ALA A 194 34.30 20.64 -0.81
C ALA A 194 34.29 19.52 0.23
N ASN A 195 34.21 19.91 1.50
CA ASN A 195 34.02 19.03 2.64
C ASN A 195 32.55 19.03 3.07
N ILE A 196 32.02 17.86 3.45
CA ILE A 196 30.70 17.74 4.08
C ILE A 196 30.82 18.19 5.53
N ILE A 197 30.23 19.35 5.84
CA ILE A 197 30.20 19.93 7.20
C ILE A 197 29.07 19.34 8.02
N LYS A 198 27.90 19.12 7.39
CA LYS A 198 26.70 18.65 8.07
C LYS A 198 25.82 17.83 7.14
N LEU A 199 25.16 16.81 7.66
CA LEU A 199 24.20 15.98 6.93
C LEU A 199 22.76 16.16 7.42
N ALA A 200 21.81 16.18 6.50
CA ALA A 200 20.39 16.19 6.77
C ALA A 200 19.64 15.40 5.69
N GLY A 201 19.47 14.09 5.93
CA GLY A 201 18.96 13.17 4.90
C GLY A 201 19.86 13.19 3.66
N PHE A 202 19.28 13.44 2.48
CA PHE A 202 20.03 13.57 1.22
C PHE A 202 20.77 14.92 1.08
N LYS A 203 20.45 15.90 1.92
CA LYS A 203 21.07 17.23 1.88
C LYS A 203 22.38 17.20 2.66
N ALA A 204 23.38 17.88 2.14
CA ALA A 204 24.65 18.14 2.81
C ALA A 204 24.97 19.63 2.79
N LEU A 205 25.44 20.15 3.92
CA LEU A 205 26.06 21.45 4.00
C LEU A 205 27.52 21.29 3.60
N LEU A 206 27.94 21.99 2.56
CA LEU A 206 29.26 21.89 1.99
C LEU A 206 30.06 23.17 2.25
N ARG A 207 31.37 22.99 2.48
CA ARG A 207 32.35 24.07 2.52
C ARG A 207 33.48 23.77 1.56
N TYR A 208 33.81 24.71 0.68
CA TYR A 208 34.98 24.57 -0.20
C TYR A 208 36.27 24.46 0.60
N GLU A 209 37.17 23.56 0.17
CA GLU A 209 38.50 23.45 0.75
C GLU A 209 39.28 24.76 0.55
N GLY A 210 39.87 25.27 1.64
CA GLY A 210 40.59 26.55 1.70
C GLY A 210 39.82 27.70 2.37
N PHE A 211 38.52 27.53 2.67
CA PHE A 211 37.77 28.45 3.54
C PHE A 211 37.96 28.16 5.04
N GLU A 212 38.49 26.99 5.40
CA GLU A 212 38.81 26.62 6.79
C GLU A 212 37.59 26.74 7.73
N SER A 213 37.63 27.65 8.70
CA SER A 213 36.54 27.91 9.65
C SER A 213 35.49 28.91 9.15
N ASP A 214 35.72 29.55 8.00
CA ASP A 214 34.80 30.54 7.44
C ASP A 214 33.55 29.85 6.86
N ALA A 215 32.41 30.05 7.53
CA ALA A 215 31.11 29.53 7.13
C ALA A 215 30.35 30.46 6.16
N GLY A 216 30.91 31.61 5.79
CA GLY A 216 30.23 32.65 5.02
C GLY A 216 29.87 32.25 3.60
N GLN A 217 30.49 31.19 3.07
CA GLN A 217 30.19 30.62 1.75
C GLN A 217 29.78 29.15 1.81
N ASP A 218 29.33 28.68 2.97
CA ASP A 218 28.75 27.34 3.06
C ASP A 218 27.44 27.28 2.28
N PHE A 219 27.21 26.17 1.59
CA PHE A 219 26.00 26.00 0.79
C PHE A 219 25.43 24.58 0.92
N TRP A 220 24.10 24.50 0.87
CA TRP A 220 23.39 23.23 0.91
C TRP A 220 23.26 22.64 -0.49
N CYS A 221 23.59 21.36 -0.64
CA CYS A 221 23.37 20.62 -1.88
C CYS A 221 22.64 19.30 -1.61
N ASN A 222 22.07 18.69 -2.64
CA ASN A 222 21.62 17.30 -2.59
C ASN A 222 22.77 16.40 -3.06
N LEU A 223 23.20 15.45 -2.24
CA LEU A 223 24.32 14.56 -2.55
C LEU A 223 24.02 13.58 -3.69
N CYS A 224 22.74 13.29 -3.96
CA CYS A 224 22.33 12.44 -5.08
C CYS A 224 22.20 13.21 -6.41
N ASN A 225 22.66 14.46 -6.47
CA ASN A 225 22.72 15.21 -7.73
C ASN A 225 23.82 14.62 -8.64
N ALA A 226 23.57 14.60 -9.96
CA ALA A 226 24.49 14.10 -10.97
C ALA A 226 25.84 14.83 -11.02
N ASP A 227 25.92 16.04 -10.46
CA ASP A 227 27.13 16.87 -10.43
C ASP A 227 28.01 16.63 -9.19
N ILE A 228 27.64 15.68 -8.34
CA ILE A 228 28.39 15.35 -7.13
C ILE A 228 29.28 14.14 -7.42
N HIS A 229 30.59 14.32 -7.21
CA HIS A 229 31.57 13.33 -7.64
C HIS A 229 32.56 12.99 -6.52
N PRO A 230 33.13 11.76 -6.51
CA PRO A 230 34.26 11.45 -5.66
C PRO A 230 35.49 12.25 -6.09
N VAL A 231 36.36 12.57 -5.14
CA VAL A 231 37.68 13.16 -5.40
C VAL A 231 38.48 12.27 -6.36
N GLY A 232 39.04 12.88 -7.40
CA GLY A 232 39.75 12.23 -8.49
C GLY A 232 38.96 12.15 -9.80
N TRP A 233 37.64 12.37 -9.78
CA TRP A 233 36.80 12.29 -10.97
C TRP A 233 37.20 13.33 -12.04
N CYS A 234 37.44 14.58 -11.65
CA CYS A 234 37.91 15.63 -12.54
C CYS A 234 39.23 15.26 -13.22
N ALA A 235 40.20 14.76 -12.44
CA ALA A 235 41.49 14.33 -12.98
C ALA A 235 41.35 13.18 -13.99
N SER A 236 40.53 12.17 -13.67
CA SER A 236 40.24 11.06 -14.60
C SER A 236 39.50 11.51 -15.86
N GLY A 237 38.67 12.56 -15.77
CA GLY A 237 37.93 13.13 -16.89
C GLY A 237 38.64 14.26 -17.64
N CYS A 238 39.93 14.50 -17.37
CA CYS A 238 40.71 15.61 -17.93
C CYS A 238 40.07 17.01 -17.71
N LYS A 239 39.36 17.19 -16.59
CA LYS A 239 38.75 18.46 -16.17
C LYS A 239 39.64 19.11 -15.09
N PRO A 240 39.93 20.41 -15.18
CA PRO A 240 40.71 21.09 -14.14
C PRO A 240 39.85 21.37 -12.90
N LEU A 241 40.46 21.24 -11.73
CA LEU A 241 39.93 21.83 -10.50
C LEU A 241 40.31 23.32 -10.48
N VAL A 242 39.31 24.19 -10.32
CA VAL A 242 39.49 25.64 -10.32
C VAL A 242 39.16 26.20 -8.93
N PRO A 243 40.14 26.83 -8.23
CA PRO A 243 39.90 27.41 -6.91
C PRO A 243 38.78 28.48 -6.95
N PRO A 244 37.95 28.59 -5.91
CA PRO A 244 37.00 29.70 -5.76
C PRO A 244 37.73 31.06 -5.79
N GLU A 245 37.17 32.02 -6.53
CA GLU A 245 37.76 33.36 -6.71
C GLU A 245 38.03 34.06 -5.38
N SER A 246 37.15 33.86 -4.40
CA SER A 246 37.26 34.44 -3.06
C SER A 246 38.48 33.96 -2.27
N ILE A 247 39.07 32.81 -2.63
CA ILE A 247 40.26 32.26 -1.95
C ILE A 247 41.45 32.08 -2.88
N GLN A 248 41.34 32.36 -4.19
CA GLN A 248 42.37 32.07 -5.18
C GLN A 248 43.76 32.64 -4.82
N HIS A 249 43.79 33.80 -4.14
CA HIS A 249 45.02 34.48 -3.72
C HIS A 249 45.53 34.06 -2.33
N LYS A 250 44.73 33.31 -1.55
CA LYS A 250 45.10 32.86 -0.19
C LYS A 250 46.17 31.77 -0.20
N VAL A 251 46.30 31.03 -1.30
CA VAL A 251 47.22 29.90 -1.45
C VAL A 251 48.07 30.08 -2.70
N SER A 252 49.39 30.04 -2.55
CA SER A 252 50.34 30.18 -3.67
C SER A 252 50.58 28.88 -4.45
N ASN A 253 50.44 27.72 -3.80
CA ASN A 253 50.62 26.41 -4.42
C ASN A 253 49.45 25.47 -4.10
N TRP A 254 48.41 25.54 -4.92
CA TRP A 254 47.20 24.73 -4.79
C TRP A 254 47.46 23.23 -4.87
N LYS A 255 48.47 22.80 -5.65
CA LYS A 255 48.84 21.37 -5.73
C LYS A 255 49.33 20.87 -4.38
N ALA A 256 50.28 21.56 -3.75
CA ALA A 256 50.80 21.18 -2.44
C ALA A 256 49.71 21.25 -1.35
N PHE A 257 48.85 22.27 -1.40
CA PHE A 257 47.72 22.41 -0.51
C PHE A 257 46.74 21.23 -0.60
N LEU A 258 46.28 20.90 -1.81
CA LEU A 258 45.35 19.79 -2.02
C LEU A 258 45.98 18.44 -1.68
N VAL A 259 47.25 18.19 -2.01
CA VAL A 259 47.94 16.97 -1.58
C VAL A 259 47.89 16.83 -0.06
N LYS A 260 48.25 17.88 0.68
CA LYS A 260 48.21 17.86 2.14
C LYS A 260 46.80 17.62 2.70
N ARG A 261 45.76 18.17 2.07
CA ARG A 261 44.37 18.07 2.53
C ARG A 261 43.71 16.74 2.17
N LEU A 262 44.04 16.19 1.01
CA LEU A 262 43.37 15.03 0.42
C LEU A 262 44.05 13.70 0.77
N THR A 263 45.35 13.68 1.03
CA THR A 263 46.05 12.45 1.41
C THR A 263 45.46 11.88 2.70
N GLY A 264 44.95 10.65 2.63
CA GLY A 264 44.30 9.96 3.75
C GLY A 264 42.86 10.40 4.03
N SER A 265 42.31 11.34 3.26
CA SER A 265 40.92 11.76 3.40
C SER A 265 39.93 10.74 2.82
N LYS A 266 38.73 10.68 3.40
CA LYS A 266 37.63 9.90 2.84
C LYS A 266 36.94 10.68 1.71
N THR A 267 36.52 9.96 0.69
CA THR A 267 35.70 10.45 -0.43
C THR A 267 34.53 9.50 -0.66
N LEU A 268 33.57 9.89 -1.52
CA LEU A 268 32.50 9.01 -1.96
C LEU A 268 33.05 7.72 -2.62
N PRO A 269 32.34 6.58 -2.50
CA PRO A 269 32.62 5.40 -3.30
C PRO A 269 32.59 5.71 -4.80
N ILE A 270 33.47 5.07 -5.58
CA ILE A 270 33.56 5.27 -7.04
C ILE A 270 32.25 4.87 -7.74
N ASP A 271 31.54 3.89 -7.19
CA ASP A 271 30.25 3.41 -7.70
C ASP A 271 29.04 4.19 -7.16
N PHE A 272 29.24 5.27 -6.39
CA PHE A 272 28.16 6.03 -5.75
C PHE A 272 27.13 6.54 -6.76
N ALA A 273 27.57 7.20 -7.84
CA ALA A 273 26.68 7.73 -8.87
C ALA A 273 25.87 6.62 -9.57
N VAL A 274 26.49 5.46 -9.79
CA VAL A 274 25.83 4.28 -10.37
C VAL A 274 24.75 3.75 -9.41
N LYS A 275 25.06 3.64 -8.11
CA LYS A 275 24.10 3.23 -7.08
C LYS A 275 22.92 4.21 -6.99
N VAL A 276 23.18 5.53 -7.06
CA VAL A 276 22.12 6.55 -7.09
C VAL A 276 21.21 6.32 -8.29
N GLN A 277 21.77 6.22 -9.49
CA GLN A 277 21.00 6.00 -10.72
C GLN A 277 20.20 4.69 -10.68
N GLN A 278 20.78 3.59 -10.21
CA GLN A 278 20.10 2.31 -10.08
C GLN A 278 18.96 2.37 -9.06
N SER A 279 19.16 3.05 -7.93
CA SER A 279 18.14 3.19 -6.88
C SER A 279 16.94 4.06 -7.29
N MET A 280 17.07 4.81 -8.39
CA MET A 280 16.00 5.62 -9.00
C MET A 280 15.22 4.86 -10.08
N GLN A 281 15.50 3.57 -10.29
CA GLN A 281 14.74 2.72 -11.21
C GLN A 281 13.58 2.05 -10.47
N PHE A 282 12.36 2.35 -10.91
CA PHE A 282 11.13 1.81 -10.31
C PHE A 282 10.51 0.75 -11.24
N PRO A 283 10.16 -0.44 -10.74
CA PRO A 283 9.72 -1.55 -11.58
C PRO A 283 8.27 -1.41 -12.06
N PHE A 284 7.40 -0.76 -11.29
CA PHE A 284 6.03 -0.44 -11.72
C PHE A 284 6.07 0.54 -12.89
N LYS A 285 5.22 0.30 -13.90
CA LYS A 285 5.13 1.12 -15.12
C LYS A 285 3.70 1.63 -15.33
N LYS A 286 3.58 2.71 -16.09
CA LYS A 286 2.28 3.25 -16.50
C LYS A 286 1.44 2.16 -17.17
N LEU A 287 0.13 2.20 -16.98
CA LEU A 287 -0.87 1.23 -17.47
C LEU A 287 -0.82 -0.16 -16.80
N MET A 288 0.05 -0.37 -15.81
CA MET A 288 -0.04 -1.57 -14.97
C MET A 288 -1.32 -1.54 -14.11
N ARG A 289 -1.99 -2.68 -14.01
CA ARG A 289 -3.21 -2.89 -13.23
C ARG A 289 -2.88 -3.48 -11.88
N VAL A 290 -3.46 -2.94 -10.82
CA VAL A 290 -3.34 -3.41 -9.43
C VAL A 290 -4.71 -3.46 -8.76
N GLU A 291 -4.88 -4.35 -7.79
CA GLU A 291 -6.00 -4.29 -6.85
C GLU A 291 -5.60 -3.38 -5.68
N VAL A 292 -6.45 -2.43 -5.32
CA VAL A 292 -6.20 -1.50 -4.20
C VAL A 292 -7.50 -1.25 -3.43
N VAL A 293 -7.38 -0.93 -2.14
CA VAL A 293 -8.53 -0.57 -1.29
C VAL A 293 -9.41 0.52 -1.93
N ASP A 294 -10.72 0.35 -1.83
CA ASP A 294 -11.68 1.38 -2.23
C ASP A 294 -11.82 2.41 -1.11
N LYS A 295 -11.30 3.62 -1.32
CA LYS A 295 -11.34 4.70 -0.31
C LYS A 295 -12.75 5.12 0.12
N THR A 296 -13.78 4.74 -0.65
CA THR A 296 -15.18 4.99 -0.32
C THR A 296 -15.86 3.81 0.37
N HIS A 297 -15.27 2.61 0.31
CA HIS A 297 -15.79 1.37 0.87
C HIS A 297 -14.62 0.48 1.30
N LEU A 298 -14.08 0.73 2.50
CA LEU A 298 -12.86 0.09 3.01
C LEU A 298 -12.90 -1.44 3.02
N CYS A 299 -14.09 -2.02 3.15
CA CYS A 299 -14.27 -3.48 3.19
C CYS A 299 -13.96 -4.21 1.88
N ARG A 300 -13.66 -3.48 0.79
CA ARG A 300 -13.40 -4.07 -0.53
C ARG A 300 -12.22 -3.42 -1.24
N THR A 301 -11.68 -4.15 -2.19
CA THR A 301 -10.75 -3.64 -3.20
C THR A 301 -11.48 -3.32 -4.51
N ARG A 302 -10.81 -2.57 -5.37
CA ARG A 302 -11.18 -2.36 -6.78
C ARG A 302 -9.90 -2.22 -7.61
N VAL A 303 -10.01 -2.42 -8.92
CA VAL A 303 -8.87 -2.33 -9.82
C VAL A 303 -8.54 -0.86 -10.10
N ALA A 304 -7.24 -0.55 -10.11
CA ALA A 304 -6.70 0.74 -10.48
C ALA A 304 -5.52 0.60 -11.44
N LEU A 305 -5.28 1.64 -12.24
CA LEU A 305 -4.18 1.76 -13.17
C LEU A 305 -3.09 2.64 -12.58
N VAL A 306 -1.84 2.23 -12.76
CA VAL A 306 -0.69 3.10 -12.52
C VAL A 306 -0.68 4.18 -13.60
N GLU A 307 -0.95 5.43 -13.20
CA GLU A 307 -0.94 6.58 -14.11
C GLU A 307 0.41 7.30 -14.09
N GLN A 308 1.04 7.40 -12.91
CA GLN A 308 2.34 8.04 -12.73
C GLN A 308 3.18 7.32 -11.68
N VAL A 309 4.50 7.38 -11.85
CA VAL A 309 5.50 6.88 -10.88
C VAL A 309 6.50 8.00 -10.59
N ILE A 310 6.53 8.47 -9.34
CA ILE A 310 7.39 9.56 -8.90
C ILE A 310 8.12 9.12 -7.63
N GLY A 311 9.43 8.87 -7.72
CA GLY A 311 10.25 8.49 -6.56
C GLY A 311 9.73 7.23 -5.83
N GLY A 312 9.25 6.23 -6.57
CA GLY A 312 8.64 5.02 -6.01
C GLY A 312 7.19 5.18 -5.54
N ARG A 313 6.62 6.40 -5.58
CA ARG A 313 5.20 6.64 -5.32
C ARG A 313 4.38 6.44 -6.60
N LEU A 314 3.32 5.68 -6.49
CA LEU A 314 2.36 5.41 -7.55
C LEU A 314 1.19 6.36 -7.39
N ARG A 315 0.84 7.05 -8.47
CA ARG A 315 -0.49 7.63 -8.66
C ARG A 315 -1.36 6.58 -9.32
N LEU A 316 -2.34 6.07 -8.60
CA LEU A 316 -3.29 5.09 -9.11
C LEU A 316 -4.59 5.79 -9.46
N VAL A 317 -5.16 5.49 -10.62
CA VAL A 317 -6.49 5.95 -11.03
C VAL A 317 -7.39 4.73 -11.12
N TYR A 318 -8.52 4.74 -10.44
CA TYR A 318 -9.43 3.59 -10.49
C TYR A 318 -9.98 3.39 -11.91
N GLU A 319 -10.12 2.13 -12.37
CA GLU A 319 -10.49 1.81 -13.77
C GLU A 319 -11.80 2.45 -14.24
N GLU A 320 -12.73 2.70 -13.32
CA GLU A 320 -14.05 3.27 -13.64
C GLU A 320 -14.08 4.80 -13.52
N SER A 321 -12.95 5.45 -13.19
CA SER A 321 -12.88 6.91 -13.15
C SER A 321 -12.95 7.45 -14.58
N GLU A 322 -14.00 8.20 -14.91
CA GLU A 322 -14.18 8.75 -16.26
C GLU A 322 -13.25 9.95 -16.55
N ASP A 323 -12.96 10.75 -15.53
CA ASP A 323 -12.20 12.00 -15.60
C ASP A 323 -10.78 11.90 -15.01
N GLY A 324 -10.39 10.73 -14.51
CA GLY A 324 -9.12 10.49 -13.84
C GLY A 324 -8.92 11.25 -12.51
N SER A 325 -9.98 11.84 -11.94
CA SER A 325 -9.92 12.57 -10.66
C SER A 325 -10.06 11.64 -9.45
N ASP A 326 -10.66 10.45 -9.63
CA ASP A 326 -10.78 9.44 -8.58
C ASP A 326 -9.46 8.66 -8.46
N ASP A 327 -8.47 9.32 -7.86
CA ASP A 327 -7.10 8.80 -7.70
C ASP A 327 -6.77 8.37 -6.27
N PHE A 328 -5.65 7.67 -6.15
CA PHE A 328 -5.10 7.13 -4.91
C PHE A 328 -3.57 7.15 -4.98
N TRP A 329 -2.92 7.80 -4.03
CA TRP A 329 -1.46 7.87 -3.95
C TRP A 329 -0.91 6.91 -2.88
N CYS A 330 0.04 6.06 -3.25
CA CYS A 330 0.75 5.21 -2.31
C CYS A 330 2.17 4.91 -2.77
N HIS A 331 3.01 4.39 -1.88
CA HIS A 331 4.32 3.85 -2.29
C HIS A 331 4.15 2.50 -3.01
N MET A 332 5.08 2.12 -3.88
CA MET A 332 5.08 0.82 -4.56
C MET A 332 5.19 -0.39 -3.62
N PHE A 333 5.61 -0.17 -2.37
CA PHE A 333 5.65 -1.19 -1.30
C PHE A 333 4.50 -1.04 -0.30
N SER A 334 3.47 -0.26 -0.65
CA SER A 334 2.29 -0.12 0.20
C SER A 334 1.62 -1.47 0.43
N PRO A 335 1.21 -1.79 1.67
CA PRO A 335 0.45 -3.01 1.96
C PRO A 335 -1.00 -2.95 1.44
N LEU A 336 -1.41 -1.82 0.85
CA LEU A 336 -2.77 -1.58 0.35
C LEU A 336 -2.96 -1.95 -1.11
N ILE A 337 -1.86 -2.27 -1.82
CA ILE A 337 -1.89 -2.65 -3.23
C ILE A 337 -1.51 -4.12 -3.38
N HIS A 338 -2.17 -4.81 -4.28
CA HIS A 338 -2.02 -6.24 -4.52
C HIS A 338 -2.10 -6.56 -6.00
N ASN A 339 -1.57 -7.73 -6.40
CA ASN A 339 -1.69 -8.22 -7.76
C ASN A 339 -3.14 -8.55 -8.10
N ILE A 340 -3.47 -8.53 -9.39
CA ILE A 340 -4.79 -8.94 -9.87
C ILE A 340 -5.08 -10.39 -9.44
N GLY A 341 -6.26 -10.63 -8.88
CA GLY A 341 -6.69 -11.93 -8.35
C GLY A 341 -6.48 -12.11 -6.85
N TRP A 342 -5.71 -11.24 -6.19
CA TRP A 342 -5.41 -11.35 -4.76
C TRP A 342 -6.66 -11.38 -3.88
N SER A 343 -7.63 -10.50 -4.13
CA SER A 343 -8.85 -10.45 -3.31
C SER A 343 -9.63 -11.75 -3.41
N ARG A 344 -9.65 -12.35 -4.60
CA ARG A 344 -10.28 -13.65 -4.81
C ARG A 344 -9.52 -14.76 -4.09
N SER A 345 -8.19 -14.78 -4.14
CA SER A 345 -7.39 -15.84 -3.52
C SER A 345 -7.53 -15.87 -2.00
N ILE A 346 -7.55 -14.70 -1.36
CA ILE A 346 -7.64 -14.63 0.11
C ILE A 346 -9.08 -14.56 0.66
N GLY A 347 -10.08 -14.43 -0.22
CA GLY A 347 -11.49 -14.28 0.17
C GLY A 347 -11.87 -12.87 0.66
N HIS A 348 -11.09 -11.86 0.27
CA HIS A 348 -11.40 -10.44 0.47
C HIS A 348 -12.47 -9.99 -0.52
N ARG A 349 -13.33 -9.04 -0.11
CA ARG A 349 -14.37 -8.52 -1.00
C ARG A 349 -13.73 -7.66 -2.09
N PHE A 350 -14.27 -7.72 -3.30
CA PHE A 350 -13.82 -6.87 -4.40
C PHE A 350 -15.02 -6.36 -5.21
N LYS A 351 -14.84 -5.20 -5.83
CA LYS A 351 -15.77 -4.64 -6.80
C LYS A 351 -15.52 -5.31 -8.16
N ARG A 352 -16.58 -5.78 -8.83
CA ARG A 352 -16.45 -6.29 -10.21
C ARG A 352 -16.16 -5.13 -11.16
N SER A 353 -15.15 -5.33 -12.01
CA SER A 353 -15.03 -4.54 -13.23
C SER A 353 -16.07 -5.03 -14.23
N ASP A 354 -16.80 -4.11 -14.86
CA ASP A 354 -17.60 -4.41 -16.04
C ASP A 354 -16.62 -4.64 -17.20
N ALA A 355 -16.23 -5.91 -17.41
CA ALA A 355 -15.10 -6.33 -18.22
C ALA A 355 -15.26 -6.14 -19.75
N THR A 356 -16.04 -5.17 -20.20
CA THR A 356 -16.28 -4.89 -21.63
C THR A 356 -15.29 -3.90 -22.23
N LYS A 357 -14.39 -3.29 -21.45
CA LYS A 357 -13.38 -2.34 -21.95
C LYS A 357 -12.03 -2.50 -21.25
N LYS A 358 -11.28 -3.58 -21.56
CA LYS A 358 -9.82 -3.49 -21.41
C LYS A 358 -9.35 -2.49 -22.46
N HIS A 359 -8.93 -1.30 -22.04
CA HIS A 359 -8.34 -0.35 -22.97
C HIS A 359 -7.00 -0.89 -23.48
N GLU A 360 -6.68 -0.59 -24.74
CA GLU A 360 -5.44 -1.04 -25.39
C GLU A 360 -4.21 -0.67 -24.54
N GLY A 361 -3.28 -1.62 -24.36
CA GLY A 361 -2.01 -1.41 -23.66
C GLY A 361 -2.01 -1.62 -22.14
N GLN A 362 -3.16 -1.92 -21.52
CA GLN A 362 -3.21 -2.24 -20.08
C GLN A 362 -2.68 -3.66 -19.80
N VAL A 363 -1.80 -3.79 -18.79
CA VAL A 363 -1.19 -5.06 -18.39
C VAL A 363 -1.34 -5.28 -16.88
N ASP A 364 -1.48 -6.53 -16.44
CA ASP A 364 -1.52 -6.84 -15.01
C ASP A 364 -0.13 -6.71 -14.41
N ALA A 365 0.01 -6.02 -13.26
CA ALA A 365 1.29 -5.93 -12.57
C ALA A 365 1.74 -7.34 -12.12
N PRO A 366 2.97 -7.78 -12.46
CA PRO A 366 3.48 -9.08 -12.02
C PRO A 366 3.52 -9.20 -10.50
N GLY A 367 3.15 -10.37 -9.98
CA GLY A 367 3.11 -10.63 -8.53
C GLY A 367 4.44 -10.40 -7.80
N GLN A 368 5.58 -10.58 -8.48
CA GLN A 368 6.90 -10.36 -7.87
C GLN A 368 7.21 -8.89 -7.57
N LEU A 369 6.46 -7.94 -8.13
CA LEU A 369 6.67 -6.51 -7.88
C LEU A 369 6.14 -6.04 -6.53
N PHE A 370 5.21 -6.79 -5.94
CA PHE A 370 4.57 -6.43 -4.68
C PHE A 370 5.46 -6.78 -3.49
N ALA A 371 5.34 -6.00 -2.41
CA ALA A 371 6.08 -6.27 -1.18
C ALA A 371 5.71 -7.67 -0.65
N LYS A 372 6.73 -8.49 -0.40
CA LYS A 372 6.51 -9.83 0.15
C LYS A 372 5.93 -9.71 1.57
N VAL A 373 4.82 -10.40 1.78
CA VAL A 373 4.20 -10.53 3.10
C VAL A 373 4.83 -11.73 3.80
N LYS A 374 4.99 -11.63 5.13
CA LYS A 374 5.58 -12.69 5.94
C LYS A 374 4.60 -13.87 6.03
N ASP A 375 5.08 -15.07 5.72
CA ASP A 375 4.30 -16.29 5.90
C ASP A 375 3.98 -16.52 7.39
N VAL A 376 2.75 -16.97 7.66
CA VAL A 376 2.25 -17.24 9.00
C VAL A 376 1.57 -18.61 9.06
N ASP A 377 1.78 -19.30 10.17
CA ASP A 377 1.11 -20.58 10.43
C ASP A 377 -0.25 -20.34 11.08
N GLN A 378 -1.31 -20.68 10.36
CA GLN A 378 -2.69 -20.57 10.83
C GLN A 378 -3.26 -21.89 11.35
N SER A 379 -2.44 -22.95 11.43
CA SER A 379 -2.90 -24.27 11.89
C SER A 379 -2.99 -24.41 13.40
N GLY A 380 -2.22 -23.59 14.15
CA GLY A 380 -2.19 -23.55 15.61
C GLY A 380 -3.21 -22.59 16.23
N GLU A 381 -2.84 -21.99 17.36
CA GLU A 381 -3.61 -20.90 17.95
C GLU A 381 -3.60 -19.68 17.05
N TRP A 382 -4.79 -19.20 16.68
CA TRP A 382 -4.95 -18.13 15.71
C TRP A 382 -6.03 -17.14 16.13
N PHE A 383 -6.04 -15.97 15.46
CA PHE A 383 -7.12 -15.00 15.58
C PHE A 383 -8.49 -15.64 15.30
N LYS A 384 -9.51 -15.23 16.06
CA LYS A 384 -10.89 -15.68 15.90
C LYS A 384 -11.83 -14.50 15.81
N GLU A 385 -12.92 -14.67 15.08
CA GLU A 385 -13.97 -13.66 15.00
C GLU A 385 -14.49 -13.30 16.41
N GLY A 386 -14.69 -12.00 16.66
CA GLY A 386 -15.10 -11.45 17.95
C GLY A 386 -13.97 -11.13 18.91
N MET A 387 -12.72 -11.52 18.64
CA MET A 387 -11.56 -11.12 19.46
C MET A 387 -11.38 -9.59 19.45
N LYS A 388 -11.04 -9.04 20.62
CA LYS A 388 -10.77 -7.61 20.82
C LYS A 388 -9.28 -7.34 20.70
N LEU A 389 -8.95 -6.17 20.16
CA LEU A 389 -7.59 -5.66 20.02
C LEU A 389 -7.60 -4.13 19.96
N GLU A 390 -6.42 -3.53 19.85
CA GLU A 390 -6.24 -2.10 19.58
C GLU A 390 -5.69 -1.93 18.15
N ALA A 391 -6.16 -0.93 17.39
CA ALA A 391 -5.72 -0.71 16.02
C ALA A 391 -5.70 0.77 15.64
N ILE A 392 -4.75 1.16 14.77
CA ILE A 392 -4.73 2.50 14.16
C ILE A 392 -5.97 2.65 13.26
N ASP A 393 -6.76 3.71 13.42
CA ASP A 393 -7.93 3.96 12.56
C ASP A 393 -7.47 4.32 11.13
N PRO A 394 -7.83 3.54 10.09
CA PRO A 394 -7.41 3.81 8.71
C PRO A 394 -8.01 5.11 8.14
N LEU A 395 -9.07 5.64 8.74
CA LEU A 395 -9.66 6.94 8.38
C LEU A 395 -9.13 8.09 9.25
N ASN A 396 -8.48 7.78 10.37
CA ASN A 396 -7.84 8.75 11.25
C ASN A 396 -6.52 8.22 11.82
N LEU A 397 -5.44 8.39 11.06
CA LEU A 397 -4.12 7.84 11.37
C LEU A 397 -3.49 8.38 12.67
N SER A 398 -4.08 9.39 13.32
CA SER A 398 -3.63 9.90 14.62
C SER A 398 -4.21 9.15 15.82
N ALA A 399 -5.18 8.26 15.61
CA ALA A 399 -5.90 7.57 16.67
C ALA A 399 -5.63 6.06 16.67
N ILE A 400 -5.35 5.51 17.85
CA ILE A 400 -5.48 4.08 18.14
C ILE A 400 -6.82 3.87 18.83
N CYS A 401 -7.61 2.93 18.35
CA CYS A 401 -8.98 2.69 18.78
C CYS A 401 -9.16 1.25 19.28
N VAL A 402 -10.17 1.06 20.13
CA VAL A 402 -10.69 -0.29 20.42
C VAL A 402 -11.27 -0.88 19.13
N ALA A 403 -10.89 -2.11 18.82
CA ALA A 403 -11.27 -2.77 17.58
C ALA A 403 -11.62 -4.26 17.79
N THR A 404 -12.31 -4.82 16.81
CA THR A 404 -12.79 -6.21 16.81
C THR A 404 -12.37 -6.94 15.54
N VAL A 405 -11.88 -8.17 15.66
CA VAL A 405 -11.73 -9.09 14.53
C VAL A 405 -13.11 -9.48 14.01
N ARG A 406 -13.44 -9.05 12.80
CA ARG A 406 -14.75 -9.29 12.17
C ARG A 406 -14.75 -10.48 11.22
N LYS A 407 -13.62 -10.77 10.59
CA LYS A 407 -13.45 -11.94 9.73
C LYS A 407 -11.98 -12.34 9.65
N VAL A 408 -11.71 -13.63 9.66
CA VAL A 408 -10.38 -14.20 9.37
C VAL A 408 -10.35 -14.62 7.90
N LEU A 409 -9.34 -14.17 7.16
CA LEU A 409 -9.12 -14.47 5.74
C LEU A 409 -7.92 -15.43 5.57
N ALA A 410 -7.69 -15.90 4.35
CA ALA A 410 -6.49 -16.69 4.08
C ALA A 410 -5.21 -15.83 4.17
N ASP A 411 -4.05 -16.48 4.14
CA ASP A 411 -2.72 -15.85 4.11
C ASP A 411 -2.49 -14.80 5.20
N GLY A 412 -3.07 -15.02 6.38
CA GLY A 412 -2.86 -14.18 7.56
C GLY A 412 -3.63 -12.87 7.58
N TYR A 413 -4.52 -12.61 6.62
CA TYR A 413 -5.30 -11.38 6.57
C TYR A 413 -6.54 -11.41 7.48
N LEU A 414 -6.91 -10.25 7.99
CA LEU A 414 -7.98 -10.06 8.98
C LEU A 414 -8.83 -8.85 8.56
N MET A 415 -10.16 -9.01 8.54
CA MET A 415 -11.06 -7.86 8.49
C MET A 415 -11.32 -7.39 9.92
N ILE A 416 -11.01 -6.13 10.20
CA ILE A 416 -11.11 -5.52 11.53
C ILE A 416 -12.08 -4.34 11.46
N GLY A 417 -12.98 -4.26 12.44
CA GLY A 417 -13.89 -3.13 12.63
C GLY A 417 -13.47 -2.29 13.82
N ILE A 418 -13.56 -0.96 13.69
CA ILE A 418 -13.32 -0.01 14.80
C ILE A 418 -14.60 0.15 15.60
N ASP A 419 -14.57 -0.16 16.90
CA ASP A 419 -15.78 -0.26 17.71
C ASP A 419 -16.53 1.08 17.81
N GLY A 420 -17.85 1.07 17.57
CA GLY A 420 -18.71 2.25 17.65
C GLY A 420 -18.74 3.15 16.40
N SER A 421 -17.93 2.86 15.39
CA SER A 421 -17.97 3.57 14.09
C SER A 421 -18.40 2.69 12.91
N GLU A 422 -18.75 1.42 13.16
CA GLU A 422 -19.05 0.43 12.12
C GLU A 422 -20.46 0.58 11.51
N ALA A 423 -20.52 0.62 10.19
CA ALA A 423 -21.75 0.38 9.47
C ALA A 423 -22.30 -1.04 9.69
N ALA A 424 -23.62 -1.16 9.76
CA ALA A 424 -24.33 -2.42 9.98
C ALA A 424 -24.11 -3.47 8.87
N ASP A 425 -23.62 -3.06 7.69
CA ASP A 425 -23.27 -3.95 6.59
C ASP A 425 -21.77 -4.33 6.53
N GLY A 426 -20.99 -3.85 7.51
CA GLY A 426 -19.55 -4.06 7.56
C GLY A 426 -18.80 -3.35 6.42
N SER A 427 -19.36 -2.30 5.84
CA SER A 427 -18.71 -1.53 4.78
C SER A 427 -17.44 -0.80 5.23
N ASP A 428 -17.36 -0.51 6.53
CA ASP A 428 -16.25 0.19 7.19
C ASP A 428 -15.17 -0.75 7.75
N TRP A 429 -15.32 -2.08 7.59
CA TRP A 429 -14.27 -3.02 8.01
C TRP A 429 -13.04 -2.83 7.14
N PHE A 430 -11.86 -2.83 7.74
CA PHE A 430 -10.60 -2.65 7.04
C PHE A 430 -9.73 -3.91 7.15
N CYS A 431 -8.98 -4.20 6.09
CA CYS A 431 -8.12 -5.37 6.03
C CYS A 431 -6.73 -5.07 6.58
N TYR A 432 -6.32 -5.78 7.63
CA TYR A 432 -4.95 -5.80 8.13
C TYR A 432 -4.36 -7.19 7.94
N HIS A 433 -3.06 -7.28 7.68
CA HIS A 433 -2.34 -8.54 7.87
C HIS A 433 -2.06 -8.77 9.36
N SER A 434 -2.04 -10.02 9.81
CA SER A 434 -1.75 -10.42 11.20
C SER A 434 -0.39 -9.91 11.72
N THR A 435 0.57 -9.66 10.83
CA THR A 435 1.89 -9.09 11.16
C THR A 435 1.96 -7.57 10.94
N SER A 436 0.82 -6.90 10.75
CA SER A 436 0.79 -5.47 10.54
C SER A 436 1.28 -4.74 11.80
N PRO A 437 2.15 -3.72 11.67
CA PRO A 437 2.56 -2.90 12.80
C PRO A 437 1.47 -1.92 13.27
N SER A 438 0.27 -1.99 12.69
CA SER A 438 -0.86 -1.09 12.98
C SER A 438 -1.95 -1.75 13.83
N ILE A 439 -1.73 -2.98 14.29
CA ILE A 439 -2.59 -3.71 15.21
C ILE A 439 -1.80 -4.12 16.45
N PHE A 440 -2.44 -4.06 17.61
CA PHE A 440 -1.80 -4.22 18.92
C PHE A 440 -2.66 -5.07 19.85
N PRO A 441 -2.06 -5.80 20.80
CA PRO A 441 -2.83 -6.49 21.84
C PRO A 441 -3.55 -5.49 22.75
N VAL A 442 -4.62 -5.95 23.40
CA VAL A 442 -5.34 -5.17 24.43
C VAL A 442 -4.38 -4.77 25.54
N GLY A 443 -4.40 -3.49 25.93
CA GLY A 443 -3.53 -2.91 26.95
C GLY A 443 -2.27 -2.25 26.40
N PHE A 444 -2.01 -2.33 25.08
CA PHE A 444 -0.82 -1.72 24.47
C PHE A 444 -0.75 -0.20 24.72
N CYS A 445 -1.85 0.52 24.48
CA CYS A 445 -1.91 1.96 24.72
C CYS A 445 -1.67 2.31 26.20
N GLU A 446 -2.27 1.56 27.13
CA GLU A 446 -2.08 1.78 28.57
C GLU A 446 -0.63 1.61 28.99
N ILE A 447 0.01 0.50 28.59
CA ILE A 447 1.41 0.18 28.93
C ILE A 447 2.38 1.24 28.38
N ASN A 448 2.08 1.79 27.20
CA ASN A 448 2.95 2.76 26.52
C ASN A 448 2.56 4.22 26.77
N SER A 449 1.60 4.49 27.67
CA SER A 449 1.09 5.84 27.95
C SER A 449 0.59 6.58 26.69
N ILE A 450 -0.08 5.86 25.80
CA ILE A 450 -0.72 6.38 24.59
C ILE A 450 -2.22 6.52 24.84
N GLU A 451 -2.82 7.61 24.35
CA GLU A 451 -4.25 7.82 24.43
C GLU A 451 -5.02 6.82 23.55
N LEU A 452 -5.80 5.94 24.18
CA LEU A 452 -6.70 5.01 23.51
C LEU A 452 -8.06 5.68 23.26
N THR A 453 -8.52 5.65 22.01
CA THR A 453 -9.85 6.15 21.66
C THR A 453 -10.92 5.09 22.01
N PRO A 454 -11.85 5.40 22.94
CA PRO A 454 -12.91 4.47 23.33
C PRO A 454 -13.98 4.33 22.23
N PRO A 455 -14.81 3.27 22.25
CA PRO A 455 -15.93 3.12 21.34
C PRO A 455 -16.90 4.31 21.42
N ARG A 456 -17.31 4.84 20.27
CA ARG A 456 -18.21 6.00 20.19
C ARG A 456 -19.55 5.71 20.88
N GLY A 457 -20.07 6.71 21.60
CA GLY A 457 -21.39 6.66 22.26
C GLY A 457 -21.44 5.82 23.54
N SER A 458 -20.31 5.31 24.01
CA SER A 458 -20.29 4.39 25.14
C SER A 458 -20.34 5.13 26.49
N GLY A 459 -20.01 6.42 26.57
CA GLY A 459 -20.01 7.18 27.83
C GLY A 459 -18.91 6.75 28.83
N TRP A 460 -18.10 5.76 28.46
CA TRP A 460 -16.99 5.24 29.27
C TRP A 460 -15.70 5.99 28.95
N THR A 461 -14.92 6.32 29.97
CA THR A 461 -13.53 6.76 29.81
C THR A 461 -12.64 5.56 29.47
N ALA A 462 -11.53 5.78 28.76
CA ALA A 462 -10.60 4.72 28.33
C ALA A 462 -10.15 3.80 29.49
N SER A 463 -9.98 4.36 30.69
CA SER A 463 -9.63 3.64 31.92
C SER A 463 -10.63 2.56 32.36
N HIS A 464 -11.93 2.70 32.05
CA HIS A 464 -12.94 1.72 32.43
C HIS A 464 -13.00 0.51 31.48
N LEU A 465 -12.63 0.70 30.20
CA LEU A 465 -12.69 -0.36 29.18
C LEU A 465 -11.57 -1.38 29.36
N THR A 466 -10.36 -0.94 29.71
CA THR A 466 -9.23 -1.85 29.96
C THR A 466 -9.45 -2.69 31.22
N SER A 467 -10.00 -2.10 32.28
CA SER A 467 -10.38 -2.82 33.49
C SER A 467 -11.40 -3.94 33.21
N ILE A 468 -12.42 -3.68 32.40
CA ILE A 468 -13.45 -4.68 32.06
C ILE A 468 -12.91 -5.75 31.11
N LEU A 469 -12.10 -5.38 30.10
CA LEU A 469 -11.52 -6.35 29.16
C LEU A 469 -10.49 -7.25 29.85
N CYS A 470 -9.63 -6.71 30.72
CA CYS A 470 -8.75 -7.51 31.57
C CYS A 470 -9.54 -8.39 32.54
N SER A 471 -10.65 -7.89 33.12
CA SER A 471 -11.51 -8.68 34.00
C SER A 471 -12.22 -9.82 33.25
N LEU A 472 -12.70 -9.59 32.03
CA LEU A 472 -13.31 -10.63 31.19
C LEU A 472 -12.30 -11.65 30.67
N LEU A 473 -11.06 -11.23 30.40
CA LEU A 473 -9.96 -12.14 30.07
C LEU A 473 -9.60 -13.01 31.28
N LEU A 474 -9.50 -12.41 32.47
CA LEU A 474 -9.22 -13.11 33.72
C LEU A 474 -10.36 -14.06 34.12
N ILE A 475 -11.62 -13.71 33.87
CA ILE A 475 -12.77 -14.59 34.09
C ILE A 475 -12.68 -15.82 33.18
N LYS A 476 -12.36 -15.65 31.89
CA LYS A 476 -12.17 -16.78 30.96
C LYS A 476 -10.94 -17.64 31.32
N VAL A 477 -9.86 -17.03 31.81
CA VAL A 477 -8.70 -17.78 32.32
C VAL A 477 -9.06 -18.55 33.60
N ARG A 478 -9.89 -17.98 34.48
CA ARG A 478 -10.38 -18.66 35.68
C ARG A 478 -11.30 -19.83 35.35
N ASP A 479 -12.18 -19.69 34.38
CA ASP A 479 -13.08 -20.77 33.93
C ASP A 479 -12.32 -21.90 33.20
N PHE A 480 -11.15 -21.59 32.63
CA PHE A 480 -10.25 -22.58 32.02
C PHE A 480 -9.39 -23.31 33.07
N LEU A 481 -8.99 -22.62 34.14
CA LEU A 481 -8.19 -23.20 35.23
C LEU A 481 -9.05 -23.91 36.29
N PHE A 482 -10.33 -23.55 36.43
CA PHE A 482 -11.26 -24.14 37.39
C PHE A 482 -12.62 -24.37 36.72
N PRO A 483 -12.79 -25.44 35.92
CA PRO A 483 -14.10 -25.86 35.46
C PRO A 483 -14.96 -26.18 36.69
N SER A 484 -16.17 -25.64 36.75
CA SER A 484 -17.12 -25.94 37.82
C SER A 484 -17.31 -27.45 37.93
N SER A 485 -16.94 -28.00 39.09
CA SER A 485 -17.10 -29.41 39.43
C SER A 485 -18.58 -29.74 39.44
N GLY A 486 -19.04 -30.41 38.38
CA GLY A 486 -20.32 -31.09 38.35
C GLY A 486 -20.34 -32.23 39.36
N ASN A 487 -21.47 -32.32 40.07
CA ASN A 487 -21.89 -33.37 41.01
C ASN A 487 -21.16 -34.72 40.83
N LEU A 488 -20.37 -35.12 41.83
CA LEU A 488 -20.09 -36.53 42.08
C LEU A 488 -21.20 -37.10 42.95
N GLU A 489 -22.06 -37.94 42.37
CA GLU A 489 -22.84 -38.92 43.12
C GLU A 489 -21.89 -39.98 43.68
N LEU A 490 -21.98 -40.24 44.98
CA LEU A 490 -21.27 -41.33 45.66
C LEU A 490 -22.10 -42.61 45.53
N PRO A 491 -21.52 -43.75 45.13
CA PRO A 491 -22.22 -45.03 45.15
C PRO A 491 -22.26 -45.58 46.58
N THR A 492 -23.44 -46.04 47.00
CA THR A 492 -23.70 -46.80 48.24
C THR A 492 -23.13 -48.21 48.21
#